data_AF-A0A2N5IB62-F1
#
_entry.id   AF-A0A2N5IB62-F1
#
_cell.length_a   1.000
_cell.length_b   1.000
_cell.length_c   1.000
_cell.angle_alpha   90.00
_cell.angle_beta   90.00
_cell.angle_gamma   90.00
#
_symmetry.space_group_name_H-M   'P 1'
#
loop_
_entity.id
_entity.type
_entity.pdbx_description
1 polymer ?
#
loop_
_entity_poly.entity_id
_entity_poly.type
_entity_poly.pdbx_seq_one_letter_code
_entity_poly.pdbx_strand_id
1 'polypeptide(L)'
;MKGMNQEEIYQEIVNFEQRAGESFLDQGFNLHELTFMTWCYGKGYLTKEKYNLWVNGYQEDTLEATDANYYVYAPKDHYGDDVPFAVVISEEWNEKDQEKAHRILAEFISGIDLYVDRLKEFVK
;
A
#
# COMPACT_ATOMS: atom_id res chain seq x y z
N MET A 1 -11.87 -14.58 -17.00
CA MET A 1 -10.40 -14.54 -17.16
C MET A 1 -9.78 -15.17 -15.93
N LYS A 2 -8.69 -15.93 -16.05
CA LYS A 2 -7.99 -16.47 -14.87
C LYS A 2 -7.39 -15.27 -14.12
N GLY A 3 -7.84 -15.03 -12.89
CA GLY A 3 -7.31 -13.95 -12.04
C GLY A 3 -5.84 -14.20 -11.71
N MET A 4 -5.07 -13.13 -11.53
CA MET A 4 -3.74 -13.26 -10.93
C MET A 4 -3.92 -13.58 -9.45
N ASN A 5 -3.20 -14.56 -8.94
CA ASN A 5 -3.20 -14.87 -7.52
C ASN A 5 -2.29 -13.91 -6.74
N GLN A 6 -2.41 -13.91 -5.42
CA GLN A 6 -1.66 -13.00 -4.54
C GLN A 6 -0.14 -13.12 -4.72
N GLU A 7 0.41 -14.31 -4.90
CA GLU A 7 1.86 -14.48 -5.08
C GLU A 7 2.31 -13.95 -6.44
N GLU A 8 1.53 -14.19 -7.51
CA GLU A 8 1.80 -13.59 -8.83
C GLU A 8 1.84 -12.06 -8.76
N ILE A 9 0.88 -11.45 -8.06
CA ILE A 9 0.81 -9.99 -7.90
C ILE A 9 1.99 -9.46 -7.08
N TYR A 10 2.32 -10.13 -5.97
CA TYR A 10 3.49 -9.76 -5.16
C TYR A 10 4.78 -9.77 -5.99
N GLN A 11 4.98 -10.83 -6.77
CA GLN A 11 6.15 -10.93 -7.65
C GLN A 11 6.15 -9.84 -8.73
N GLU A 12 5.00 -9.47 -9.31
CA GLU A 12 4.93 -8.36 -10.26
C GLU A 12 5.33 -7.02 -9.64
N ILE A 13 4.89 -6.73 -8.40
CA ILE A 13 5.29 -5.52 -7.67
C ILE A 13 6.81 -5.50 -7.47
N VAL A 14 7.39 -6.59 -6.94
CA VAL A 14 8.84 -6.67 -6.68
C VAL A 14 9.65 -6.59 -7.98
N ASN A 15 9.23 -7.32 -9.02
CA ASN A 15 9.90 -7.31 -10.32
C ASN A 15 9.80 -5.93 -11.00
N PHE A 16 8.73 -5.18 -10.76
CA PHE A 16 8.62 -3.80 -11.22
C PHE A 16 9.68 -2.92 -10.54
N GLU A 17 9.70 -2.91 -9.21
CA GLU A 17 10.63 -2.05 -8.44
C GLU A 17 12.09 -2.37 -8.73
N GLN A 18 12.45 -3.65 -8.88
CA GLN A 18 13.80 -4.06 -9.27
C GLN A 18 14.20 -3.57 -10.65
N ARG A 19 13.26 -3.49 -11.61
CA ARG A 19 13.52 -3.01 -12.97
C ARG A 19 13.55 -1.49 -13.04
N ALA A 20 12.65 -0.81 -12.33
CA ALA A 20 12.49 0.64 -12.35
C ALA A 20 13.49 1.36 -11.44
N GLY A 21 13.92 0.72 -10.34
CA GLY A 21 14.75 1.34 -9.29
C GLY A 21 13.98 2.30 -8.38
N GLU A 22 12.65 2.29 -8.44
CA GLU A 22 11.74 3.18 -7.71
C GLU A 22 10.53 2.39 -7.18
N SER A 23 9.78 2.99 -6.25
CA SER A 23 8.56 2.39 -5.67
C SER A 23 7.52 2.13 -6.74
N PHE A 24 6.84 0.97 -6.64
CA PHE A 24 5.70 0.65 -7.50
C PHE A 24 4.57 1.67 -7.37
N LEU A 25 4.43 2.30 -6.20
CA LEU A 25 3.41 3.28 -5.90
C LEU A 25 3.74 4.67 -6.47
N ASP A 26 5.02 5.01 -6.67
CA ASP A 26 5.45 6.29 -7.26
C ASP A 26 5.12 6.40 -8.75
N GLN A 27 5.02 5.28 -9.45
CA GLN A 27 4.91 5.24 -10.92
C GLN A 27 3.46 5.31 -11.43
N GLY A 28 2.51 5.67 -10.57
CA GLY A 28 1.13 5.98 -10.97
C GLY A 28 0.20 4.77 -11.01
N PHE A 29 0.50 3.70 -10.28
CA PHE A 29 -0.51 2.68 -9.99
C PHE A 29 -1.68 3.33 -9.26
N ASN A 30 -2.87 3.31 -9.88
CA ASN A 30 -4.06 3.97 -9.34
C ASN A 30 -4.64 3.18 -8.16
N LEU A 31 -4.03 3.35 -6.99
CA LEU A 31 -4.50 2.87 -5.70
C LEU A 31 -5.43 3.89 -5.07
N HIS A 32 -6.75 3.66 -5.12
CA HIS A 32 -7.69 4.52 -4.41
C HIS A 32 -7.59 4.34 -2.89
N GLU A 33 -7.23 5.41 -2.19
CA GLU A 33 -6.80 5.48 -0.80
C GLU A 33 -7.93 5.04 0.14
N LEU A 34 -9.13 5.59 -0.05
CA LEU A 34 -10.33 5.21 0.71
C LEU A 34 -10.63 3.73 0.62
N THR A 35 -10.52 3.16 -0.58
CA THR A 35 -10.84 1.75 -0.80
C THR A 35 -9.82 0.87 -0.10
N PHE A 36 -8.54 1.19 -0.24
CA PHE A 36 -7.45 0.44 0.36
C PHE A 36 -7.47 0.52 1.89
N MET A 37 -7.52 1.73 2.45
CA MET A 37 -7.43 1.92 3.90
C MET A 37 -8.67 1.39 4.63
N THR A 38 -9.87 1.55 4.05
CA THR A 38 -11.08 0.93 4.59
C THR A 38 -11.01 -0.59 4.53
N TRP A 39 -10.48 -1.15 3.45
CA TRP A 39 -10.26 -2.60 3.33
C TRP A 39 -9.25 -3.10 4.37
N CYS A 40 -8.15 -2.38 4.57
CA CYS A 40 -7.14 -2.71 5.57
C CYS A 40 -7.73 -2.72 6.99
N TYR A 41 -8.58 -1.74 7.31
CA TYR A 41 -9.34 -1.73 8.56
C TYR A 41 -10.27 -2.94 8.68
N GLY A 42 -11.07 -3.24 7.65
CA GLY A 42 -11.97 -4.39 7.64
C GLY A 42 -11.27 -5.75 7.77
N LYS A 43 -10.02 -5.85 7.30
CA LYS A 43 -9.16 -7.05 7.41
C LYS A 43 -8.38 -7.13 8.72
N GLY A 44 -8.39 -6.07 9.54
CA GLY A 44 -7.69 -6.01 10.82
C GLY A 44 -6.20 -5.65 10.72
N TYR A 45 -5.73 -5.11 9.59
CA TYR A 45 -4.37 -4.57 9.47
C TYR A 45 -4.22 -3.22 10.19
N LEU A 46 -5.33 -2.51 10.41
CA LEU A 46 -5.38 -1.26 11.15
C LEU A 46 -6.25 -1.42 12.41
N THR A 47 -5.81 -0.84 13.52
CA THR A 47 -6.70 -0.65 14.68
C THR A 47 -7.71 0.45 14.38
N LYS A 48 -8.78 0.54 15.18
CA LYS A 48 -9.77 1.61 15.07
C LYS A 48 -9.12 2.99 15.26
N GLU A 49 -8.18 3.10 16.19
CA GLU A 49 -7.46 4.34 16.48
C GLU A 49 -6.66 4.79 15.27
N LYS A 50 -5.86 3.89 14.66
CA LYS A 50 -5.10 4.20 13.45
C LYS A 50 -6.00 4.58 12.28
N TYR A 51 -7.07 3.83 12.05
CA TYR A 51 -8.00 4.12 10.96
C TYR A 51 -8.67 5.49 11.14
N ASN A 52 -9.09 5.84 12.34
CA ASN A 52 -9.67 7.16 12.62
C ASN A 52 -8.66 8.30 12.43
N LEU A 53 -7.39 8.10 12.80
CA LEU A 53 -6.32 9.08 12.55
C LEU A 53 -6.14 9.30 11.04
N TRP A 54 -6.09 8.22 10.25
CA TRP A 54 -6.04 8.32 8.80
C TRP A 54 -7.27 9.01 8.21
N VAL A 55 -8.49 8.68 8.66
CA VAL A 55 -9.73 9.32 8.17
C VAL A 55 -9.69 10.83 8.41
N ASN A 56 -9.19 11.28 9.57
CA ASN A 56 -9.05 12.71 9.85
C ASN A 56 -8.04 13.36 8.87
N GLY A 57 -6.86 12.75 8.68
CA GLY A 57 -5.88 13.26 7.72
C GLY A 57 -6.40 13.30 6.28
N TYR A 58 -7.14 12.26 5.87
CA TYR A 58 -7.78 12.19 4.56
C TYR A 58 -8.85 13.29 4.38
N GLN A 59 -9.65 13.57 5.41
CA GLN A 59 -10.64 14.66 5.39
C GLN A 59 -9.99 16.05 5.34
N GLU A 60 -8.80 16.17 5.90
CA GLU A 60 -7.98 17.38 5.90
C GLU A 60 -7.10 17.50 4.64
N ASP A 61 -7.16 16.54 3.72
CA ASP A 61 -6.37 16.48 2.48
C ASP A 61 -4.85 16.54 2.74
N THR A 62 -4.38 15.83 3.78
CA THR A 62 -2.95 15.75 4.09
C THR A 62 -2.26 14.78 3.14
N LEU A 63 -1.07 15.16 2.67
CA LEU A 63 -0.26 14.34 1.75
C LEU A 63 -0.06 12.92 2.30
N GLU A 64 0.22 12.82 3.59
CA GLU A 64 0.46 11.57 4.32
C GLU A 64 -0.72 10.60 4.25
N ALA A 65 -1.95 11.12 4.11
CA ALA A 65 -3.17 10.33 4.03
C ALA A 65 -3.63 10.08 2.58
N THR A 66 -3.15 10.86 1.61
CA THR A 66 -3.53 10.78 0.20
C THR A 66 -2.46 10.16 -0.71
N ASP A 67 -1.20 10.05 -0.26
CA ASP A 67 -0.13 9.43 -1.01
C ASP A 67 0.19 8.02 -0.45
N ALA A 68 0.08 7.02 -1.33
CA ALA A 68 0.25 5.62 -0.99
C ALA A 68 1.62 5.28 -0.39
N ASN A 69 2.68 6.00 -0.77
CA ASN A 69 4.01 5.77 -0.21
C ASN A 69 4.07 6.06 1.29
N TYR A 70 3.21 6.94 1.79
CA TYR A 70 3.14 7.29 3.20
C TYR A 70 2.29 6.28 3.98
N TYR A 71 1.10 5.93 3.50
CA TYR A 71 0.18 5.11 4.29
C TYR A 71 0.35 3.59 4.10
N VAL A 72 1.03 3.11 3.05
CA VAL A 72 1.28 1.66 2.85
C VAL A 72 2.46 1.18 3.70
N TYR A 73 3.60 1.86 3.64
CA TYR A 73 4.79 1.55 4.43
C TYR A 73 5.54 2.81 4.88
N ALA A 74 5.59 3.04 6.20
CA ALA A 74 6.26 4.20 6.79
C ALA A 74 7.38 3.78 7.76
N PRO A 75 8.63 3.67 7.31
CA PRO A 75 9.78 3.59 8.19
C PRO A 75 10.07 4.96 8.83
N LYS A 76 10.22 5.00 10.17
CA LYS A 76 10.34 6.24 10.95
C LYS A 76 11.64 7.00 10.73
N ASP A 77 12.72 6.33 10.33
CA ASP A 77 13.97 6.98 9.93
C ASP A 77 13.83 7.86 8.68
N HIS A 78 12.82 7.60 7.84
CA HIS A 78 12.51 8.42 6.66
C HIS A 78 11.34 9.39 6.89
N TYR A 79 10.30 8.96 7.62
CA TYR A 79 9.05 9.73 7.77
C TYR A 79 8.79 10.25 9.20
N GLY A 80 9.69 10.01 10.15
CA GLY A 80 9.47 10.34 11.55
C GLY A 80 8.22 9.66 12.13
N ASP A 81 7.56 10.34 13.07
CA ASP A 81 6.27 9.91 13.63
C ASP A 81 5.08 10.51 12.87
N ASP A 82 5.29 11.05 11.66
CA ASP A 82 4.29 11.84 10.91
C ASP A 82 3.18 10.96 10.29
N VAL A 83 3.42 9.65 10.18
CA VAL A 83 2.50 8.66 9.60
C VAL A 83 2.07 7.58 10.61
N PRO A 84 1.47 7.95 11.76
CA PRO A 84 1.15 6.99 12.82
C PRO A 84 0.07 5.98 12.42
N PHE A 85 -0.62 6.24 11.31
CA PHE A 85 -1.70 5.43 10.76
C PHE A 85 -1.29 4.53 9.61
N ALA A 86 -0.01 4.53 9.18
CA ALA A 86 0.43 3.65 8.11
C ALA A 86 0.18 2.17 8.45
N VAL A 87 -0.11 1.39 7.40
CA VAL A 87 -0.45 -0.04 7.49
C VAL A 87 0.73 -0.84 8.04
N VAL A 88 1.94 -0.55 7.55
CA VAL A 88 3.17 -1.08 8.10
C VAL A 88 4.05 0.08 8.57
N ILE A 89 4.49 0.03 9.82
CA ILE A 89 5.40 1.01 10.44
C ILE A 89 6.61 0.24 10.97
N SER A 90 7.81 0.75 10.69
CA SER A 90 9.07 0.21 11.23
C SER A 90 9.92 1.35 11.81
N GLU A 91 10.83 1.04 12.74
CA GLU A 91 11.72 2.06 13.32
C GLU A 91 12.76 2.55 12.29
N GLU A 92 13.24 1.64 11.46
CA GLU A 92 14.12 1.90 10.33
C GLU A 92 13.63 1.14 9.11
N TRP A 93 14.01 1.59 7.91
CA TRP A 93 13.69 0.85 6.69
C TRP A 93 14.31 -0.55 6.75
N ASN A 94 13.50 -1.56 6.41
CA ASN A 94 13.99 -2.93 6.30
C ASN A 94 13.18 -3.76 5.29
N GLU A 95 13.86 -4.71 4.65
CA GLU A 95 13.29 -5.57 3.61
C GLU A 95 12.09 -6.39 4.10
N LYS A 96 12.08 -6.81 5.37
CA LYS A 96 11.03 -7.67 5.92
C LYS A 96 9.70 -6.92 6.06
N ASP A 97 9.73 -5.69 6.56
CA ASP A 97 8.54 -4.86 6.69
C ASP A 97 8.07 -4.32 5.34
N GLN A 98 9.01 -4.04 4.41
CA GLN A 98 8.65 -3.75 3.02
C GLN A 98 7.96 -4.95 2.35
N GLU A 99 8.51 -6.17 2.48
CA GLU A 99 7.88 -7.40 1.99
C GLU A 99 6.48 -7.55 2.57
N LYS A 100 6.30 -7.32 3.88
CA LYS A 100 4.99 -7.37 4.53
C LYS A 100 4.02 -6.37 3.90
N ALA A 101 4.45 -5.14 3.64
CA ALA A 101 3.63 -4.12 3.00
C ALA A 101 3.21 -4.53 1.58
N HIS A 102 4.15 -5.02 0.77
CA HIS A 102 3.86 -5.55 -0.57
C HIS A 102 2.91 -6.74 -0.55
N ARG A 103 3.04 -7.64 0.42
CA ARG A 103 2.13 -8.79 0.56
C ARG A 103 0.71 -8.37 0.91
N ILE A 104 0.53 -7.35 1.75
CA ILE A 104 -0.79 -6.77 2.05
C ILE A 104 -1.37 -6.09 0.81
N LEU A 105 -0.56 -5.32 0.07
CA LEU A 105 -0.98 -4.70 -1.18
C LEU A 105 -1.39 -5.75 -2.22
N ALA A 106 -0.60 -6.81 -2.37
CA ALA A 106 -0.90 -7.92 -3.28
C ALA A 106 -2.19 -8.65 -2.90
N GLU A 107 -2.44 -8.84 -1.59
CA GLU A 107 -3.71 -9.40 -1.12
C GLU A 107 -4.89 -8.52 -1.51
N PHE A 108 -4.80 -7.21 -1.27
CA PHE A 108 -5.83 -6.25 -1.64
C PHE A 108 -6.13 -6.28 -3.14
N ILE A 109 -5.09 -6.18 -3.97
CA ILE A 109 -5.22 -6.20 -5.44
C ILE A 109 -5.86 -7.52 -5.89
N SER A 110 -5.42 -8.65 -5.36
CA SER A 110 -5.96 -9.98 -5.72
C SER A 110 -7.43 -10.17 -5.33
N GLY A 111 -7.88 -9.45 -4.29
CA GLY A 111 -9.24 -9.57 -3.75
C GLY A 111 -10.29 -8.77 -4.52
N ILE A 112 -9.89 -7.91 -5.47
CA ILE A 112 -10.79 -7.01 -6.18
C ILE A 112 -10.43 -6.99 -7.68
N ASP A 113 -11.29 -7.57 -8.52
CA ASP A 113 -11.08 -7.72 -9.97
C ASP A 113 -10.64 -6.42 -10.67
N LEU A 114 -11.22 -5.28 -10.28
CA LEU A 114 -10.85 -3.96 -10.81
C LEU A 114 -9.35 -3.65 -10.64
N TYR A 115 -8.78 -3.97 -9.48
CA TYR A 115 -7.36 -3.71 -9.21
C TYR A 115 -6.45 -4.72 -9.90
N VAL A 116 -6.90 -5.97 -10.05
CA VAL A 116 -6.21 -6.96 -10.90
C VAL A 116 -6.11 -6.45 -12.34
N ASP A 117 -7.20 -5.91 -12.89
CA ASP A 117 -7.21 -5.39 -14.25
C ASP A 117 -6.36 -4.12 -14.40
N ARG A 118 -6.39 -3.20 -13.42
CA ARG A 118 -5.47 -2.06 -13.35
C ARG A 118 -4.00 -2.49 -13.33
N LEU A 119 -3.65 -3.50 -12.52
CA LEU A 119 -2.29 -4.02 -12.47
C LEU A 119 -1.86 -4.56 -13.83
N LYS A 120 -2.71 -5.36 -14.48
CA LYS A 120 -2.43 -5.89 -15.82
C LYS A 120 -2.25 -4.80 -16.88
N GLU A 121 -2.92 -3.66 -16.73
CA GLU A 121 -2.71 -2.50 -17.62
C GLU A 121 -1.40 -1.79 -17.31
N PHE A 122 -1.06 -1.67 -16.04
CA PHE A 122 0.15 -1.01 -15.56
C PHE A 122 1.44 -1.75 -15.94
N VAL A 123 1.45 -3.09 -15.88
CA VAL A 123 2.67 -3.90 -16.13
C VAL A 123 2.88 -4.31 -17.60
N LYS A 124 1.99 -3.91 -18.52
CA LYS A 124 2.11 -4.16 -19.96
C LYS A 124 3.18 -3.28 -20.61
#